data_AF-A0A7R9LZY4-F1
#
_entry.id   AF-A0A7R9LZY4-F1
#
_cell.length_a   1.000
_cell.length_b   1.000
_cell.length_c   1.000
_cell.angle_alpha   90.00
_cell.angle_beta   90.00
_cell.angle_gamma   90.00
#
_symmetry.space_group_name_H-M   'P 1'
#
loop_
_entity.id
_entity.type
_entity.pdbx_description
1 polymer ?
#
loop_
_entity_poly.entity_id
_entity_poly.type
_entity_poly.pdbx_seq_one_letter_code
_entity_poly.pdbx_strand_id
1 'polypeptide(L)'
;MLFRQTKTAEDKNNVILLMEEMIKIPQNWLNENMASLLFFAGDDITHQYFTSKMSSENYAEVAQKLVYLTLIEHKLTRSTKLVYKLIEKLCSSEHKHKLMNELPIAFCEAVSEIDGAIDLEDERDITELHEIIAAQSDLMKNSLLNNFDVSSQ
;
A
#
# COMPACT_ATOMS: atom_id res chain seq x y z
N MET A 1 -4.05 -0.11 20.94
CA MET A 1 -3.36 -1.42 21.04
C MET A 1 -4.38 -2.59 21.05
N LEU A 2 -5.37 -2.62 20.13
CA LEU A 2 -6.57 -3.46 20.27
C LEU A 2 -6.92 -4.41 19.10
N PHE A 3 -6.13 -4.48 18.02
CA PHE A 3 -6.46 -5.32 16.86
C PHE A 3 -5.57 -6.55 16.65
N ARG A 4 -4.79 -6.96 17.64
CA ARG A 4 -3.68 -7.90 17.38
C ARG A 4 -4.04 -9.37 17.22
N GLN A 5 -5.30 -9.82 17.37
CA GLN A 5 -5.66 -11.24 17.20
C GLN A 5 -7.12 -11.44 16.75
N THR A 6 -7.39 -11.37 15.44
CA THR A 6 -8.59 -12.01 14.85
C THR A 6 -8.35 -13.51 14.77
N LYS A 7 -9.07 -14.28 15.60
CA LYS A 7 -8.79 -15.71 15.86
C LYS A 7 -9.43 -16.67 14.85
N THR A 8 -10.41 -16.24 14.05
CA THR A 8 -11.09 -17.12 13.07
C THR A 8 -11.11 -16.53 11.66
N ALA A 9 -11.20 -17.38 10.63
CA ALA A 9 -11.30 -16.96 9.23
C ALA A 9 -12.59 -16.15 8.96
N GLU A 10 -13.65 -16.45 9.70
CA GLU A 10 -14.94 -15.74 9.65
C GLU A 10 -14.81 -14.31 10.20
N ASP A 11 -14.07 -14.12 11.30
CA ASP A 11 -13.76 -12.79 11.83
C ASP A 11 -12.93 -11.94 10.84
N LYS A 12 -11.98 -12.57 10.13
CA LYS A 12 -11.16 -11.89 9.13
C LYS A 12 -11.99 -11.42 7.93
N ASN A 13 -12.89 -12.26 7.43
CA ASN A 13 -13.82 -11.88 6.36
C ASN A 13 -14.78 -10.77 6.80
N ASN A 14 -15.28 -10.80 8.03
CA ASN A 14 -16.15 -9.74 8.54
C ASN A 14 -15.43 -8.39 8.61
N VAL A 15 -14.15 -8.36 9.00
CA VAL A 15 -13.33 -7.15 8.95
C VAL A 15 -13.17 -6.66 7.51
N ILE A 16 -12.85 -7.55 6.56
CA ILE A 16 -12.71 -7.18 5.15
C ILE A 16 -14.02 -6.61 4.60
N LEU A 17 -15.16 -7.23 4.89
CA LEU A 17 -16.47 -6.74 4.45
C LEU A 17 -16.80 -5.37 5.04
N LEU A 18 -16.53 -5.14 6.33
CA LEU A 18 -16.68 -3.82 6.95
C LEU A 18 -15.80 -2.76 6.27
N MET A 19 -14.57 -3.13 5.92
CA MET A 19 -13.66 -2.25 5.18
C MET A 19 -14.21 -1.91 3.79
N GLU A 20 -14.75 -2.89 3.07
CA GLU A 20 -15.37 -2.69 1.76
C GLU A 20 -16.62 -1.81 1.83
N GLU A 21 -17.40 -1.90 2.92
CA GLU A 21 -18.53 -0.97 3.14
C GLU A 21 -18.06 0.45 3.47
N MET A 22 -16.97 0.62 4.23
CA MET A 22 -16.38 1.95 4.50
C MET A 22 -15.87 2.63 3.22
N ILE A 23 -15.41 1.84 2.24
CA ILE A 23 -14.95 2.33 0.92
C ILE A 23 -16.07 2.97 0.10
N LYS A 24 -17.35 2.65 0.35
CA LYS A 24 -18.48 3.20 -0.42
C LYS A 24 -18.82 4.65 -0.05
N ILE A 25 -18.15 5.24 0.94
CA ILE A 25 -18.39 6.62 1.37
C ILE A 25 -17.45 7.58 0.61
N PRO A 26 -17.97 8.64 -0.05
CA PRO A 26 -17.15 9.54 -0.85
C PRO A 26 -16.35 10.51 0.04
N GLN A 27 -15.04 10.27 0.18
CA GLN A 27 -14.08 11.20 0.80
C GLN A 27 -12.69 11.00 0.20
N ASN A 28 -11.96 12.10 -0.06
CA ASN A 28 -10.57 12.08 -0.56
C ASN A 28 -9.60 11.34 0.39
N TRP A 29 -9.94 11.25 1.69
CA TRP A 29 -9.14 10.58 2.72
C TRP A 29 -9.29 9.06 2.72
N LEU A 30 -10.11 8.50 1.84
CA LEU A 30 -10.45 7.08 1.89
C LEU A 30 -9.24 6.18 1.69
N ASN A 31 -8.34 6.51 0.77
CA ASN A 31 -7.18 5.67 0.47
C ASN A 31 -6.20 5.60 1.65
N GLU A 32 -5.90 6.74 2.28
CA GLU A 32 -5.01 6.79 3.45
C GLU A 32 -5.65 6.14 4.69
N ASN A 33 -6.95 6.36 4.91
CA ASN A 33 -7.69 5.71 6.00
C ASN A 33 -7.74 4.19 5.83
N MET A 34 -7.98 3.72 4.60
CA MET A 34 -7.98 2.31 4.27
C MET A 34 -6.61 1.68 4.44
N ALA A 35 -5.56 2.35 3.96
CA ALA A 35 -4.18 1.93 4.15
C ALA A 35 -3.82 1.84 5.65
N SER A 36 -4.22 2.84 6.43
CA SER A 36 -4.05 2.84 7.90
C SER A 36 -4.75 1.67 8.56
N LEU A 37 -6.00 1.41 8.17
CA LEU A 37 -6.77 0.30 8.71
C LEU A 37 -6.16 -1.06 8.34
N LEU A 38 -5.72 -1.25 7.10
CA LEU A 38 -5.01 -2.46 6.66
C LEU A 38 -3.71 -2.65 7.47
N PHE A 39 -2.90 -1.59 7.58
CA PHE A 39 -1.67 -1.62 8.37
C PHE A 39 -1.91 -2.06 9.81
N PHE A 40 -2.94 -1.52 10.48
CA PHE A 40 -3.28 -1.90 11.86
C PHE A 40 -4.01 -3.25 11.99
N ALA A 41 -4.72 -3.70 10.95
CA ALA A 41 -5.35 -5.02 10.89
C ALA A 41 -4.30 -6.14 10.78
N GLY A 42 -3.10 -5.82 10.30
CA GLY A 42 -1.94 -6.69 10.28
C GLY A 42 -1.75 -7.48 8.99
N ASP A 43 -0.58 -8.11 8.86
CA ASP A 43 -0.07 -8.73 7.64
C ASP A 43 -1.02 -9.77 7.04
N ASP A 44 -1.65 -10.61 7.87
CA ASP A 44 -2.55 -11.67 7.43
C ASP A 44 -3.79 -11.13 6.71
N ILE A 45 -4.47 -10.16 7.34
CA ILE A 45 -5.70 -9.55 6.79
C ILE A 45 -5.35 -8.75 5.55
N THR A 46 -4.26 -7.98 5.62
CA THR A 46 -3.79 -7.17 4.50
C THR A 46 -3.46 -8.05 3.29
N HIS A 47 -2.73 -9.15 3.51
CA HIS A 47 -2.42 -10.11 2.45
C HIS A 47 -3.68 -10.72 1.83
N GLN A 48 -4.64 -11.17 2.66
CA GLN A 48 -5.91 -11.72 2.16
C GLN A 48 -6.72 -10.69 1.36
N TYR A 49 -6.80 -9.45 1.82
CA TYR A 49 -7.45 -8.35 1.11
C TYR A 49 -6.84 -8.14 -0.28
N PHE A 50 -5.51 -8.00 -0.37
CA PHE A 50 -4.88 -7.80 -1.67
C PHE A 50 -4.97 -9.02 -2.57
N THR A 51 -4.87 -10.23 -2.03
CA THR A 51 -5.03 -11.47 -2.81
C THR A 51 -6.41 -11.56 -3.46
N SER A 52 -7.47 -11.18 -2.74
CA SER A 52 -8.83 -11.18 -3.31
C SER A 52 -9.01 -10.13 -4.41
N LYS A 53 -8.35 -8.98 -4.30
CA LYS A 53 -8.38 -7.94 -5.35
C LYS A 53 -7.55 -8.32 -6.58
N MET A 54 -6.43 -9.01 -6.41
CA MET A 54 -5.62 -9.52 -7.52
C MET A 54 -6.40 -10.54 -8.37
N SER A 55 -7.33 -11.29 -7.79
CA SER A 55 -8.21 -12.23 -8.51
C SER A 55 -9.21 -11.52 -9.44
N SER A 56 -9.44 -10.22 -9.25
CA SER A 56 -10.33 -9.40 -10.09
C SER A 56 -9.59 -8.71 -11.25
N GLU A 57 -8.28 -8.96 -11.42
CA GLU A 57 -7.40 -8.37 -12.45
C GLU A 57 -7.35 -6.82 -12.50
N ASN A 58 -7.79 -6.12 -11.45
CA ASN A 58 -7.69 -4.68 -11.37
C ASN A 58 -6.36 -4.22 -10.76
N TYR A 59 -5.27 -4.41 -11.50
CA TYR A 59 -3.90 -4.15 -11.02
C TYR A 59 -3.63 -2.67 -10.73
N ALA A 60 -4.25 -1.74 -11.47
CA ALA A 60 -4.11 -0.30 -11.25
C ALA A 60 -4.68 0.10 -9.88
N GLU A 61 -5.88 -0.37 -9.54
CA GLU A 61 -6.49 -0.10 -8.23
C GLU A 61 -5.66 -0.74 -7.09
N VAL A 62 -5.16 -1.96 -7.30
CA VAL A 62 -4.27 -2.62 -6.34
C VAL A 62 -2.99 -1.81 -6.13
N ALA A 63 -2.36 -1.36 -7.21
CA ALA A 63 -1.16 -0.53 -7.17
C ALA A 63 -1.40 0.76 -6.39
N GLN A 64 -2.51 1.46 -6.67
CA GLN A 64 -2.88 2.67 -5.94
C GLN A 64 -2.99 2.40 -4.43
N LYS A 65 -3.69 1.34 -4.01
CA LYS A 65 -3.80 1.02 -2.58
C LYS A 65 -2.46 0.63 -1.94
N LEU A 66 -1.57 -0.04 -2.69
CA LEU A 66 -0.22 -0.35 -2.23
C LEU A 66 0.65 0.90 -2.05
N VAL A 67 0.49 1.93 -2.89
CA VAL A 67 1.17 3.22 -2.71
C VAL A 67 0.79 3.85 -1.38
N TYR A 68 -0.51 3.96 -1.08
CA TYR A 68 -0.97 4.52 0.19
C TYR A 68 -0.57 3.66 1.39
N LEU A 69 -0.56 2.33 1.27
CA LEU A 69 -0.04 1.45 2.32
C LEU A 69 1.47 1.65 2.54
N THR A 70 2.24 1.85 1.47
CA THR A 70 3.67 2.18 1.53
C THR A 70 3.88 3.50 2.25
N LEU A 71 3.10 4.52 1.91
CA LEU A 71 3.13 5.83 2.56
C LEU A 71 2.87 5.69 4.06
N ILE A 72 1.81 4.98 4.46
CA ILE A 72 1.46 4.75 5.87
C ILE A 72 2.57 4.00 6.62
N GLU A 73 3.09 2.90 6.06
CA GLU A 73 4.20 2.16 6.69
C GLU A 73 5.40 3.09 6.89
N HIS A 74 5.72 3.91 5.88
CA HIS A 74 6.83 4.85 5.95
C HIS A 74 6.60 5.96 6.98
N LYS A 75 5.41 6.57 7.03
CA LYS A 75 5.06 7.60 8.04
C LYS A 75 5.20 7.04 9.47
N LEU A 76 4.79 5.79 9.69
CA LEU A 76 4.75 5.18 11.03
C LEU A 76 6.06 4.53 11.48
N THR A 77 6.85 3.98 10.55
CA THR A 77 8.02 3.15 10.88
C THR A 77 9.32 3.61 10.23
N ARG A 78 9.27 4.60 9.34
CA ARG A 78 10.38 5.03 8.47
C ARG A 78 10.98 3.87 7.67
N SER A 79 10.16 2.88 7.31
CA SER A 79 10.52 1.71 6.52
C SER A 79 9.36 1.28 5.61
N THR A 80 9.66 0.54 4.54
CA THR A 80 8.69 -0.02 3.59
C THR A 80 8.82 -1.55 3.44
N LYS A 81 9.43 -2.21 4.43
CA LYS A 81 9.82 -3.63 4.36
C LYS A 81 8.63 -4.58 4.39
N LEU A 82 7.56 -4.25 5.12
CA LEU A 82 6.36 -5.07 5.20
C LEU A 82 5.59 -5.01 3.89
N VAL A 83 5.43 -3.82 3.33
CA VAL A 83 4.78 -3.65 2.03
C VAL A 83 5.61 -4.28 0.92
N TYR A 84 6.93 -4.18 0.96
CA TYR A 84 7.80 -4.90 0.02
C TYR A 84 7.54 -6.41 0.04
N LYS A 85 7.57 -7.03 1.24
CA LYS A 85 7.28 -8.47 1.40
C LYS A 85 5.87 -8.84 0.96
N LEU A 86 4.90 -7.96 1.17
CA LEU A 86 3.54 -8.15 0.68
C LEU A 86 3.51 -8.16 -0.85
N ILE A 87 4.16 -7.19 -1.50
CA ILE A 87 4.28 -7.14 -2.96
C ILE A 87 4.95 -8.40 -3.49
N GLU A 88 6.02 -8.89 -2.85
CA GLU A 88 6.67 -10.15 -3.22
C GLU A 88 5.70 -11.34 -3.15
N LYS A 89 4.89 -11.44 -2.10
CA LYS A 89 3.89 -12.50 -1.95
C LYS A 89 2.78 -12.42 -3.00
N LEU A 90 2.33 -11.21 -3.33
CA LEU A 90 1.29 -10.97 -4.34
C LEU A 90 1.79 -11.19 -5.77
N CYS A 91 3.08 -10.96 -6.00
CA CYS A 91 3.77 -11.22 -7.26
C CYS A 91 4.07 -12.72 -7.43
N SER A 92 3.01 -13.54 -7.53
CA SER A 92 3.15 -14.82 -8.22
C SER A 92 3.61 -14.56 -9.67
N SER A 93 4.29 -15.52 -10.29
CA SER A 93 4.94 -15.32 -11.60
C SER A 93 4.02 -14.75 -12.68
N GLU A 94 2.72 -15.06 -12.62
CA GLU A 94 1.70 -14.58 -13.56
C GLU A 94 1.33 -13.10 -13.36
N HIS A 95 1.24 -12.63 -12.11
CA HIS A 95 0.81 -11.25 -11.81
C HIS A 95 1.97 -10.26 -11.68
N LYS A 96 3.19 -10.77 -11.47
CA LYS A 96 4.40 -9.96 -11.22
C LYS A 96 4.58 -8.86 -12.25
N HIS A 97 4.54 -9.18 -13.54
CA HIS A 97 4.81 -8.18 -14.58
C HIS A 97 3.73 -7.09 -14.64
N LYS A 98 2.45 -7.48 -14.52
CA LYS A 98 1.32 -6.53 -14.55
C LYS A 98 1.39 -5.57 -13.36
N LEU A 99 1.49 -6.10 -12.13
CA LEU A 99 1.54 -5.27 -10.92
C LEU A 99 2.79 -4.38 -10.86
N MET A 100 3.96 -4.90 -11.27
CA MET A 100 5.20 -4.11 -11.28
C MET A 100 5.21 -2.99 -12.33
N ASN A 101 4.40 -3.09 -13.39
CA ASN A 101 4.23 -2.01 -14.36
C ASN A 101 3.26 -0.93 -13.86
N GLU A 102 2.22 -1.32 -13.12
CA GLU A 102 1.23 -0.38 -12.55
C GLU A 102 1.76 0.39 -11.34
N LEU A 103 2.63 -0.22 -10.52
CA LEU A 103 3.10 0.39 -9.28
C LEU A 103 3.82 1.74 -9.48
N PRO A 104 4.76 1.90 -10.43
CA PRO A 104 5.37 3.20 -10.71
C PRO A 104 4.36 4.23 -11.23
N ILE A 105 3.38 3.80 -12.03
CA ILE A 105 2.33 4.67 -12.57
C ILE A 105 1.49 5.22 -11.41
N ALA A 106 1.04 4.35 -10.50
CA ALA A 106 0.28 4.73 -9.33
C ALA A 106 1.05 5.69 -8.40
N PHE A 107 2.37 5.52 -8.24
CA PHE A 107 3.19 6.48 -7.50
C PHE A 107 3.22 7.85 -8.18
N CYS A 108 3.42 7.90 -9.50
CA CYS A 108 3.40 9.15 -10.25
C CYS A 108 2.06 9.86 -10.13
N GLU A 109 0.95 9.12 -10.21
CA GLU A 109 -0.40 9.67 -10.04
C GLU A 109 -0.60 10.25 -8.64
N ALA A 110 -0.22 9.50 -7.59
CA ALA A 110 -0.36 9.96 -6.21
C ALA A 110 0.52 11.19 -5.90
N VAL A 111 1.75 11.23 -6.41
CA VAL A 111 2.62 12.42 -6.30
C VAL A 111 2.00 13.61 -7.02
N SER A 112 1.47 13.41 -8.23
CA SER A 112 0.87 14.50 -9.02
C SER A 112 -0.42 15.01 -8.38
N GLU A 113 -1.21 14.13 -7.75
CA GLU A 113 -2.41 14.47 -7.00
C GLU A 113 -2.07 15.34 -5.78
N ILE A 114 -1.06 14.94 -5.01
CA ILE A 114 -0.59 15.72 -3.87
C ILE A 114 -0.02 17.05 -4.36
N ASP A 115 0.92 17.06 -5.30
CA ASP A 115 1.56 18.26 -5.86
C ASP A 115 0.55 19.28 -6.41
N GLY A 116 -0.47 18.81 -7.13
CA GLY A 116 -1.54 19.66 -7.66
C GLY A 116 -2.45 20.26 -6.58
N ALA A 117 -2.44 19.72 -5.37
CA ALA A 117 -3.23 20.18 -4.24
C ALA A 117 -2.42 21.01 -3.23
N ILE A 118 -1.10 21.15 -3.38
CA ILE A 118 -0.22 21.82 -2.41
C ILE A 118 -0.53 23.31 -2.34
N ASP A 119 -0.82 23.79 -1.13
CA ASP A 119 -0.62 25.17 -0.76
C ASP A 119 0.83 25.37 -0.29
N LEU A 120 1.63 26.14 -1.05
CA LEU A 120 3.04 26.39 -0.72
C LEU A 120 3.23 27.19 0.57
N GLU A 121 2.16 27.80 1.10
CA GLU A 121 2.16 28.46 2.41
C GLU A 121 1.88 27.47 3.56
N ASP A 122 1.40 26.25 3.26
CA ASP A 122 1.15 25.19 4.24
C ASP A 122 2.32 24.19 4.30
N GLU A 123 3.09 24.26 5.40
CA GLU A 123 4.20 23.35 5.66
C GLU A 123 3.77 21.86 5.72
N ARG A 124 2.49 21.59 6.01
CA ARG A 124 1.95 20.22 6.08
C ARG A 124 1.85 19.60 4.69
N ASP A 125 1.41 20.36 3.70
CA ASP A 125 1.27 19.90 2.31
C ASP A 125 2.65 19.59 1.71
N ILE A 126 3.63 20.45 2.00
CA ILE A 126 5.03 20.24 1.61
C ILE A 126 5.59 18.98 2.30
N THR A 127 5.26 18.78 3.57
CA THR A 127 5.69 17.58 4.31
C THR A 127 5.08 16.32 3.71
N GLU A 128 3.80 16.33 3.35
CA GLU A 128 3.12 15.21 2.73
C GLU A 128 3.75 14.82 1.38
N LEU A 129 4.07 15.82 0.53
CA LEU A 129 4.80 15.58 -0.71
C LEU A 129 6.16 14.92 -0.47
N HIS A 130 6.92 15.40 0.51
CA HIS A 130 8.20 14.79 0.86
C HIS A 130 8.04 13.36 1.39
N GLU A 131 6.98 13.08 2.16
CA GLU A 131 6.73 11.76 2.71
C GLU A 131 6.40 10.73 1.63
N ILE A 132 5.59 11.09 0.61
CA ILE A 132 5.32 10.16 -0.49
C ILE A 132 6.54 9.89 -1.37
N ILE A 133 7.37 10.91 -1.63
CA ILE A 133 8.63 10.76 -2.38
C ILE A 133 9.62 9.88 -1.59
N ALA A 134 9.71 10.07 -0.27
CA ALA A 134 10.56 9.27 0.59
C ALA A 134 10.09 7.80 0.67
N ALA A 135 8.78 7.58 0.78
CA ALA A 135 8.17 6.25 0.78
C ALA A 135 8.46 5.49 -0.54
N GLN A 136 8.27 6.16 -1.69
CA GLN A 136 8.60 5.59 -2.99
C GLN A 136 10.09 5.22 -3.09
N SER A 137 10.96 6.13 -2.66
CA SER A 137 12.41 5.95 -2.71
C SER A 137 12.88 4.77 -1.85
N ASP A 138 12.34 4.61 -0.64
CA ASP A 138 12.67 3.48 0.23
C ASP A 138 12.16 2.15 -0.34
N LEU A 139 10.96 2.13 -0.92
CA LEU A 139 10.41 0.92 -1.54
C LEU A 139 11.25 0.51 -2.76
N MET A 140 11.61 1.47 -3.62
CA MET A 140 12.47 1.22 -4.78
C MET A 140 13.86 0.71 -4.37
N LYS A 141 14.44 1.28 -3.31
CA LYS A 141 15.69 0.81 -2.72
C LYS A 141 15.58 -0.64 -2.26
N ASN A 142 14.52 -1.00 -1.54
CA ASN A 142 14.28 -2.38 -1.09
C ASN A 142 14.12 -3.34 -2.28
N SER A 143 13.42 -2.91 -3.34
CA SER A 143 13.30 -3.69 -4.58
C SER A 143 14.65 -3.93 -5.25
N LEU A 144 15.49 -2.91 -5.37
CA LEU A 144 16.82 -3.04 -5.97
C LEU A 144 17.70 -4.00 -5.17
N LEU A 145 17.85 -3.78 -3.86
CA LEU A 145 18.73 -4.59 -3.01
C LEU A 145 18.39 -6.08 -3.07
N ASN A 146 17.10 -6.42 -2.96
CA ASN A 146 16.66 -7.80 -2.93
C ASN A 146 16.66 -8.48 -4.32
N ASN A 147 16.57 -7.71 -5.41
CA ASN A 147 16.78 -8.26 -6.77
C ASN A 147 18.25 -8.60 -7.04
N PHE A 148 19.22 -7.93 -6.38
CA PHE A 148 20.64 -8.25 -6.51
C PHE A 148 21.08 -9.45 -5.63
N ASP A 149 20.38 -9.71 -4.53
CA ASP A 149 20.66 -10.86 -3.64
C ASP A 149 20.31 -12.22 -4.24
N VAL A 150 19.63 -12.27 -5.40
CA VAL A 150 19.37 -13.52 -6.16
C VAL A 150 20.62 -14.05 -6.89
N SER A 151 21.76 -13.34 -6.81
CA SER A 151 23.00 -13.72 -7.52
C SER A 151 23.95 -14.63 -6.71
N SER A 152 23.58 -15.06 -5.49
CA SER A 152 24.49 -15.75 -4.57
C SER A 152 24.01 -17.13 -4.06
N GLN A 153 23.13 -17.82 -4.80
CA GLN A 153 22.80 -19.23 -4.53
C GLN A 153 22.95 -20.09 -5.77
#